data_AF-A0A7X8E283-F1
#
_entry.id   AF-A0A7X8E283-F1
#
_cell.length_a   1.000
_cell.length_b   1.000
_cell.length_c   1.000
_cell.angle_alpha   90.00
_cell.angle_beta   90.00
_cell.angle_gamma   90.00
#
_symmetry.space_group_name_H-M   'P 1'
#
loop_
_entity.id
_entity.type
_entity.pdbx_description
1 polymer ?
#
loop_
_entity_poly.entity_id
_entity_poly.type
_entity_poly.pdbx_seq_one_letter_code
_entity_poly.pdbx_strand_id
1 'polypeptide(L)'
;MNWQRYYKFFNYLNIAEADYFATPEKATQAISTYNRALRMLKNNKDQTEAIKLIQTIADDYPMFPEPSHIYGIHLAEQGEYKEALEYLKRVSLLDITDEMANMLQEQFVVIERELKAERSSARTQTQKTKETPQNKKASLGSVLQKAPKHHNKESLSKSEINAINKKLGNEDPSDLSEEIARENRVSDRRFLISVFVVAVLVISIFYFVIRPAVVNRLDGGQTVNQLQWLENEITDRAKDDPEINKLLNDYLSEFSDESDK
;
A
#
# COMPACT_ATOMS: atom_id res chain seq x y z
N MET A 1 13.24 -15.76 -10.01
CA MET A 1 13.30 -15.16 -11.36
C MET A 1 13.94 -13.78 -11.24
N ASN A 2 14.80 -13.34 -12.18
CA ASN A 2 15.30 -11.96 -12.16
C ASN A 2 14.36 -11.08 -12.98
N TRP A 3 13.41 -10.41 -12.31
CA TRP A 3 12.41 -9.55 -12.93
C TRP A 3 13.00 -8.24 -13.46
N GLN A 4 14.12 -7.77 -12.91
CA GLN A 4 14.76 -6.52 -13.30
C GLN A 4 15.27 -6.51 -14.74
N ARG A 5 15.49 -7.70 -15.34
CA ARG A 5 15.87 -7.80 -16.75
C ARG A 5 14.80 -7.22 -17.68
N TYR A 6 13.53 -7.23 -17.26
CA TYR A 6 12.43 -6.75 -18.07
C TYR A 6 12.43 -5.22 -18.20
N TYR A 7 13.03 -4.49 -17.26
CA TYR A 7 13.13 -3.02 -17.33
C TYR A 7 13.93 -2.51 -18.54
N LYS A 8 14.73 -3.37 -19.17
CA LYS A 8 15.51 -3.01 -20.37
C LYS A 8 14.66 -2.89 -21.63
N PHE A 9 13.53 -3.59 -21.69
CA PHE A 9 12.64 -3.61 -22.85
C PHE A 9 11.71 -2.40 -22.91
N PHE A 10 11.56 -1.68 -21.79
CA PHE A 10 10.80 -0.43 -21.77
C PHE A 10 11.63 0.70 -22.36
N ASN A 11 11.08 1.37 -23.35
CA ASN A 11 11.72 2.51 -24.02
C ASN A 11 11.26 3.83 -23.41
N TYR A 12 12.07 4.87 -23.64
CA TYR A 12 11.60 6.23 -23.40
C TYR A 12 10.58 6.56 -24.47
N LEU A 13 9.46 7.15 -24.06
CA LEU A 13 8.36 7.47 -24.95
C LEU A 13 8.40 8.94 -25.34
N ASN A 14 8.07 9.22 -26.60
CA ASN A 14 7.77 10.57 -27.04
C ASN A 14 6.25 10.84 -27.00
N ILE A 15 5.86 12.11 -26.95
CA ILE A 15 4.44 12.54 -26.96
C ILE A 15 3.72 12.05 -28.22
N ALA A 16 4.43 11.94 -29.35
CA ALA A 16 3.89 11.44 -30.60
C ALA A 16 3.69 9.90 -30.64
N GLU A 17 4.32 9.17 -29.71
CA GLU A 17 4.24 7.70 -29.61
C GLU A 17 3.29 7.25 -28.51
N ALA A 18 2.92 8.18 -27.61
CA ALA A 18 1.96 7.91 -26.56
C ALA A 18 0.55 7.94 -27.15
N ASP A 19 -0.10 6.78 -27.08
CA ASP A 19 -1.50 6.64 -27.44
C ASP A 19 -2.39 7.58 -26.60
N TYR A 20 -3.60 7.85 -27.09
CA TYR A 20 -4.51 8.81 -26.45
C TYR A 20 -5.04 8.30 -25.09
N PHE A 21 -4.27 8.47 -24.02
CA PHE A 21 -4.69 8.11 -22.65
C PHE A 21 -5.13 9.32 -21.81
N ALA A 22 -4.85 10.55 -22.26
CA ALA A 22 -5.20 11.79 -21.57
C ALA A 22 -5.17 13.01 -22.53
N THR A 23 -5.61 14.18 -22.04
CA THR A 23 -5.42 15.46 -22.72
C THR A 23 -3.92 15.72 -22.99
N PRO A 24 -3.53 16.42 -24.08
CA PRO A 24 -2.13 16.60 -24.47
C PRO A 24 -1.20 17.11 -23.36
N GLU A 25 -1.67 18.07 -22.55
CA GLU A 25 -0.90 18.60 -21.42
C GLU A 25 -0.63 17.54 -20.33
N LYS A 26 -1.68 16.83 -19.91
CA LYS A 26 -1.58 15.74 -18.92
C LYS A 26 -0.75 14.56 -19.44
N ALA A 27 -0.93 14.20 -20.72
CA ALA A 27 -0.14 13.16 -21.38
C ALA A 27 1.35 13.53 -21.37
N THR A 28 1.69 14.77 -21.73
CA THR A 28 3.06 15.29 -21.69
C THR A 28 3.66 15.19 -20.28
N GLN A 29 2.90 15.59 -19.26
CA GLN A 29 3.34 15.49 -17.87
C GLN A 29 3.55 14.03 -17.44
N ALA A 30 2.61 13.14 -17.76
CA ALA A 30 2.70 11.72 -17.43
C ALA A 30 3.91 11.06 -18.10
N ILE A 31 4.12 11.29 -19.41
CA ILE A 31 5.27 10.78 -20.18
C ILE A 31 6.59 11.29 -19.62
N SER A 32 6.67 12.58 -19.29
CA SER A 32 7.89 13.15 -18.70
C SER A 32 8.22 12.52 -17.34
N THR A 33 7.20 12.26 -16.52
CA THR A 33 7.34 11.62 -15.21
C THR A 33 7.72 10.15 -15.36
N TYR A 34 7.10 9.44 -16.31
CA TYR A 34 7.43 8.08 -16.69
C TYR A 34 8.89 7.96 -17.14
N ASN A 35 9.32 8.80 -18.10
CA ASN A 35 10.69 8.80 -18.61
C ASN A 35 11.72 9.11 -17.51
N ARG A 36 11.39 10.00 -16.57
CA ARG A 36 12.22 10.27 -15.39
C ARG A 36 12.33 9.04 -14.50
N ALA A 37 11.21 8.42 -14.15
CA ALA A 37 11.17 7.22 -13.31
C ALA A 37 11.91 6.04 -13.97
N LEU A 38 11.70 5.81 -15.27
CA LEU A 38 12.38 4.77 -16.02
C LEU A 38 13.90 4.97 -16.03
N ARG A 39 14.37 6.22 -16.14
CA ARG A 39 15.80 6.54 -16.05
C ARG A 39 16.37 6.21 -14.67
N MET A 40 15.63 6.52 -13.60
CA MET A 40 16.02 6.18 -12.23
C MET A 40 16.13 4.66 -12.04
N LEU A 41 15.14 3.90 -12.52
CA LEU A 41 15.14 2.44 -12.50
C LEU A 41 16.33 1.85 -13.27
N LYS A 42 16.57 2.30 -14.51
CA LYS A 42 17.67 1.81 -15.35
C LYS A 42 19.05 2.13 -14.76
N ASN A 43 19.19 3.26 -14.09
CA ASN A 43 20.44 3.67 -13.44
C ASN A 43 20.62 3.11 -12.02
N ASN A 44 19.65 2.33 -11.53
CA ASN A 44 19.63 1.78 -10.18
C ASN A 44 19.80 2.85 -9.08
N LYS A 45 19.28 4.06 -9.34
CA LYS A 45 19.28 5.19 -8.40
C LYS A 45 17.86 5.42 -7.92
N ASP A 46 17.70 5.57 -6.61
CA ASP A 46 16.41 5.94 -5.98
C ASP A 46 15.24 5.06 -6.46
N GLN A 47 15.48 3.74 -6.58
CA GLN A 47 14.49 2.78 -7.10
C GLN A 47 13.14 2.90 -6.41
N THR A 48 13.12 3.07 -5.09
CA THR A 48 11.89 3.24 -4.31
C THR A 48 11.08 4.47 -4.73
N GLU A 49 11.74 5.59 -5.01
CA GLU A 49 11.07 6.79 -5.50
C GLU A 49 10.56 6.59 -6.92
N ALA A 50 11.38 5.97 -7.77
CA ALA A 50 11.01 5.66 -9.14
C ALA A 50 9.75 4.78 -9.22
N ILE A 51 9.68 3.73 -8.39
CA ILE A 51 8.51 2.86 -8.32
C ILE A 51 7.27 3.62 -7.83
N LYS A 52 7.39 4.54 -6.87
CA LYS A 52 6.26 5.38 -6.43
C LYS A 52 5.72 6.26 -7.55
N LEU A 53 6.62 6.85 -8.34
CA LEU A 53 6.23 7.63 -9.52
C LEU A 53 5.51 6.75 -10.55
N ILE A 54 6.04 5.56 -10.84
CA ILE A 54 5.41 4.59 -11.76
C ILE A 54 4.03 4.18 -11.24
N GLN A 55 3.89 3.86 -9.95
CA GLN A 55 2.63 3.51 -9.32
C GLN A 55 1.60 4.63 -9.50
N THR A 56 2.00 5.87 -9.20
CA THR A 56 1.09 7.03 -9.30
C THR A 56 0.57 7.18 -10.73
N ILE A 57 1.44 7.04 -11.73
CA ILE A 57 1.03 7.13 -13.14
C ILE A 57 0.14 5.94 -13.54
N ALA A 58 0.46 4.73 -13.10
CA ALA A 58 -0.34 3.54 -13.40
C ALA A 58 -1.76 3.62 -12.84
N ASP A 59 -1.91 4.24 -11.66
CA ASP A 59 -3.21 4.42 -11.01
C ASP A 59 -3.99 5.60 -11.62
N ASP A 60 -3.33 6.73 -11.88
CA ASP A 60 -3.95 7.94 -12.44
C ASP A 60 -4.30 7.79 -13.93
N TYR A 61 -3.53 6.98 -14.67
CA TYR A 61 -3.70 6.75 -16.11
C TYR A 61 -3.71 5.25 -16.46
N PRO A 62 -4.80 4.52 -16.14
CA PRO A 62 -4.89 3.08 -16.38
C PRO A 62 -4.79 2.67 -17.86
N MET A 63 -5.09 3.59 -18.78
CA MET A 63 -4.97 3.38 -20.24
C MET A 63 -3.54 3.58 -20.75
N PHE A 64 -2.59 3.95 -19.88
CA PHE A 64 -1.17 4.04 -20.21
C PHE A 64 -0.51 2.69 -19.86
N PRO A 65 -0.21 1.81 -20.84
CA PRO A 65 0.16 0.42 -20.57
C PRO A 65 1.51 0.28 -19.86
N GLU A 66 2.53 1.08 -20.21
CA GLU A 66 3.91 0.90 -19.74
C GLU A 66 4.06 1.07 -18.22
N PRO A 67 3.51 2.11 -17.57
CA PRO A 67 3.55 2.22 -16.11
C PRO A 67 2.89 1.04 -15.40
N SER A 68 1.71 0.61 -15.86
CA SER A 68 0.99 -0.53 -15.29
C SER A 68 1.80 -1.83 -15.45
N HIS A 69 2.45 -2.01 -16.59
CA HIS A 69 3.31 -3.17 -16.84
C HIS A 69 4.53 -3.18 -15.91
N ILE A 70 5.25 -2.07 -15.80
CA ILE A 70 6.41 -1.94 -14.92
C ILE A 70 6.03 -2.18 -13.47
N TYR A 71 4.90 -1.61 -13.01
CA TYR A 71 4.44 -1.80 -11.64
C TYR A 71 4.05 -3.25 -11.35
N GLY A 72 3.35 -3.91 -12.28
CA GLY A 72 3.02 -5.33 -12.16
C GLY A 72 4.26 -6.22 -12.05
N ILE A 73 5.32 -5.92 -12.81
CA ILE A 73 6.63 -6.61 -12.69
C ILE A 73 7.25 -6.39 -11.31
N HIS A 74 7.19 -5.17 -10.79
CA HIS A 74 7.71 -4.85 -9.46
C HIS A 74 6.97 -5.62 -8.35
N LEU A 75 5.63 -5.68 -8.41
CA LEU A 75 4.83 -6.46 -7.46
C LEU A 75 5.18 -7.96 -7.52
N ALA A 76 5.38 -8.50 -8.72
CA ALA A 76 5.83 -9.88 -8.89
C ALA A 76 7.25 -10.13 -8.34
N GLU A 77 8.11 -9.10 -8.32
CA GLU A 77 9.43 -9.15 -7.68
C GLU A 77 9.32 -9.20 -6.15
N GLN A 78 8.34 -8.51 -5.56
CA GLN A 78 8.06 -8.54 -4.12
C GLN A 78 7.33 -9.81 -3.65
N GLY A 79 6.88 -10.66 -4.57
CA GLY A 79 6.08 -11.85 -4.27
C GLY A 79 4.58 -11.58 -4.16
N GLU A 80 4.12 -10.35 -4.44
CA GLU A 80 2.71 -9.98 -4.44
C GLU A 80 2.03 -10.38 -5.75
N TYR A 81 2.00 -11.69 -6.02
CA TYR A 81 1.61 -12.24 -7.31
C TYR A 81 0.14 -11.98 -7.70
N LYS A 82 -0.76 -11.83 -6.72
CA LYS A 82 -2.18 -11.53 -6.98
C LYS A 82 -2.36 -10.14 -7.54
N GLU A 83 -1.78 -9.14 -6.87
CA GLU A 83 -1.86 -7.74 -7.28
C GLU A 83 -1.09 -7.52 -8.59
N ALA A 84 0.09 -8.13 -8.73
CA ALA A 84 0.84 -8.13 -9.98
C ALA A 84 -0.02 -8.56 -11.17
N LEU A 85 -0.77 -9.65 -11.00
CA LEU A 85 -1.63 -10.20 -12.05
C LEU A 85 -2.78 -9.26 -12.41
N GLU A 86 -3.31 -8.48 -11.47
CA GLU A 86 -4.34 -7.47 -11.77
C GLU A 86 -3.81 -6.35 -12.66
N TYR A 87 -2.65 -5.79 -12.34
CA TYR A 87 -2.02 -4.75 -13.16
C TYR A 87 -1.67 -5.26 -14.56
N LEU A 88 -1.06 -6.45 -14.66
CA LEU A 88 -0.71 -7.04 -15.96
C LEU A 88 -1.95 -7.38 -16.79
N LYS A 89 -3.06 -7.79 -16.17
CA LYS A 89 -4.33 -8.01 -16.87
C LYS A 89 -4.90 -6.74 -17.46
N ARG A 90 -4.79 -5.60 -16.75
CA ARG A 90 -5.22 -4.31 -17.32
C ARG A 90 -4.47 -4.02 -18.61
N VAL A 91 -3.16 -4.22 -18.61
CA VAL A 91 -2.32 -4.03 -19.81
C VAL A 91 -2.75 -4.95 -20.95
N SER A 92 -3.09 -6.21 -20.67
CA SER A 92 -3.53 -7.16 -21.71
C SER A 92 -4.88 -6.81 -22.37
N LEU A 93 -5.63 -5.86 -21.81
CA LEU A 93 -6.89 -5.39 -22.37
C LEU A 93 -6.73 -4.15 -23.26
N LEU A 94 -5.53 -3.56 -23.29
CA LEU A 94 -5.21 -2.39 -24.09
C LEU A 94 -4.66 -2.81 -25.46
N ASP A 95 -4.66 -1.86 -26.40
CA ASP A 95 -3.93 -2.04 -27.65
C ASP A 95 -2.43 -1.96 -27.34
N ILE A 96 -1.74 -3.10 -27.46
CA ILE A 96 -0.34 -3.24 -27.07
C ILE A 96 0.43 -3.90 -28.20
N THR A 97 1.73 -3.61 -28.28
CA THR A 97 2.60 -4.20 -29.29
C THR A 97 2.74 -5.71 -29.10
N ASP A 98 2.99 -6.44 -30.20
CA ASP A 98 3.25 -7.88 -30.17
C ASP A 98 4.40 -8.25 -29.21
N GLU A 99 5.42 -7.40 -29.12
CA GLU A 99 6.54 -7.59 -28.19
C GLU A 99 6.07 -7.52 -26.72
N MET A 100 5.24 -6.53 -26.38
CA MET A 100 4.67 -6.38 -25.04
C MET A 100 3.71 -7.54 -24.70
N ALA A 101 2.88 -7.96 -25.66
CA ALA A 101 1.96 -9.08 -25.51
C ALA A 101 2.70 -10.40 -25.24
N ASN A 102 3.79 -10.66 -25.98
CA ASN A 102 4.63 -11.85 -25.76
C ASN A 102 5.28 -11.82 -24.37
N MET A 103 5.79 -10.66 -23.94
CA MET A 103 6.33 -10.51 -22.58
C MET A 103 5.27 -10.78 -21.52
N LEU A 104 4.07 -10.21 -21.66
CA LEU A 104 2.96 -10.44 -20.73
C LEU A 104 2.60 -11.92 -20.62
N GLN A 105 2.55 -12.63 -21.75
CA GLN A 105 2.24 -14.06 -21.77
C GLN A 105 3.26 -14.88 -20.97
N GLU A 106 4.56 -14.60 -21.13
CA GLU A 106 5.60 -15.24 -20.31
C GLU A 106 5.41 -14.95 -18.82
N GLN A 107 5.11 -13.70 -18.49
CA GLN A 107 4.96 -13.26 -17.11
C GLN A 107 3.72 -13.89 -16.45
N PHE A 108 2.59 -13.99 -17.16
CA PHE A 108 1.40 -14.68 -16.67
C PHE A 108 1.68 -16.14 -16.34
N VAL A 109 2.37 -16.87 -17.21
CA VAL A 109 2.71 -18.29 -16.96
C VAL A 109 3.52 -18.46 -15.68
N VAL A 110 4.48 -17.55 -15.44
CA VAL A 110 5.31 -17.59 -14.23
C VAL A 110 4.48 -17.25 -13.00
N ILE A 111 3.73 -16.14 -13.03
CA ILE A 111 2.93 -15.67 -11.88
C ILE A 111 1.85 -16.69 -11.51
N GLU A 112 1.18 -17.30 -12.49
CA GLU A 112 0.19 -18.35 -12.23
C GLU A 112 0.80 -19.61 -11.60
N ARG A 113 2.03 -19.97 -12.00
CA ARG A 113 2.75 -21.10 -11.41
C ARG A 113 3.06 -20.84 -9.93
N GLU A 114 3.57 -19.64 -9.62
CA GLU A 114 3.88 -19.26 -8.24
C GLU A 114 2.60 -19.20 -7.38
N LEU A 115 1.52 -18.61 -7.90
CA LEU A 115 0.21 -18.62 -7.22
C LEU A 115 -0.32 -20.03 -6.91
N LYS A 116 -0.12 -20.99 -7.83
CA LYS A 116 -0.49 -22.40 -7.60
C LYS A 116 0.40 -23.03 -6.53
N ALA A 117 1.70 -22.75 -6.53
CA ALA A 117 2.66 -23.24 -5.55
C ALA A 117 2.32 -22.72 -4.13
N GLU A 118 2.03 -21.44 -3.99
CA GLU A 118 1.60 -20.83 -2.71
C GLU A 118 0.32 -21.47 -2.16
N ARG A 119 -0.71 -21.63 -3.01
CA ARG A 119 -1.97 -22.28 -2.63
C ARG A 119 -1.77 -23.71 -2.16
N SER A 120 -0.88 -24.46 -2.82
CA SER A 120 -0.56 -25.84 -2.44
C SER A 120 0.20 -25.93 -1.10
N SER A 121 1.09 -24.97 -0.84
CA SER A 121 1.85 -24.87 0.41
C SER A 121 0.96 -24.48 1.59
N ALA A 122 0.05 -23.53 1.39
CA ALA A 122 -0.93 -23.12 2.39
C ALA A 122 -1.86 -24.29 2.80
N ARG A 123 -2.29 -25.11 1.83
CA ARG A 123 -3.16 -26.28 2.07
C ARG A 123 -2.45 -27.40 2.84
N THR A 124 -1.14 -27.53 2.68
CA THR A 124 -0.33 -28.55 3.38
C THR A 124 -0.06 -28.15 4.83
N GLN A 125 0.06 -26.85 5.13
CA GLN A 125 0.24 -26.36 6.51
C GLN A 125 -1.05 -26.51 7.34
N THR A 126 -2.23 -26.34 6.76
CA THR A 126 -3.50 -26.50 7.50
C THR A 126 -3.80 -27.94 7.92
N GLN A 127 -3.21 -28.93 7.23
CA GLN A 127 -3.37 -30.35 7.60
C GLN A 127 -2.42 -30.79 8.73
N LYS A 128 -1.25 -30.15 8.90
CA LYS A 128 -0.32 -30.48 10.00
C LYS A 128 -0.72 -29.92 11.38
N THR A 129 -1.61 -28.94 11.46
CA THR A 129 -2.06 -28.35 12.74
C THR A 129 -3.23 -29.10 13.40
N LYS A 130 -3.77 -30.16 12.77
CA LYS A 130 -4.88 -30.95 13.32
C LYS A 130 -4.48 -32.28 13.97
N GLU A 131 -3.19 -32.61 14.04
CA GLU A 131 -2.71 -33.81 14.71
C GLU A 131 -1.72 -33.46 15.83
N THR A 132 -2.21 -33.30 17.06
CA THR A 132 -1.39 -33.48 18.26
C THR A 132 -2.21 -34.26 19.29
N PRO A 133 -1.77 -35.47 19.70
CA PRO A 133 -2.50 -36.30 20.64
C PRO A 133 -2.30 -35.87 22.09
N GLN A 134 -3.33 -36.17 22.89
CA GLN A 134 -3.57 -35.73 24.26
C GLN A 134 -2.45 -36.00 25.27
N ASN A 135 -2.09 -34.93 25.97
CA ASN A 135 -1.71 -34.82 27.38
C ASN A 135 -2.08 -36.04 28.27
N LYS A 136 -1.08 -36.67 28.92
CA LYS A 136 -1.26 -37.42 30.17
C LYS A 136 -0.37 -36.79 31.25
N LYS A 137 -1.02 -36.17 32.24
CA LYS A 137 -0.40 -35.67 33.48
C LYS A 137 -0.01 -36.86 34.36
N ALA A 138 1.24 -36.91 34.81
CA ALA A 138 1.69 -37.77 35.90
C ALA A 138 1.59 -36.99 37.22
N SER A 139 0.87 -37.54 38.21
CA SER A 139 0.83 -37.01 39.57
C SER A 139 2.03 -37.54 40.37
N LEU A 140 2.83 -36.65 40.94
CA LEU A 140 3.77 -36.98 42.01
C LEU A 140 3.43 -36.09 43.20
N GLY A 141 2.54 -36.60 44.05
CA GLY A 141 2.19 -36.02 45.34
C GLY A 141 2.34 -37.09 46.41
N SER A 142 3.50 -37.15 47.04
CA SER A 142 3.72 -37.56 48.43
C SER A 142 5.22 -37.63 48.69
N VAL A 143 5.61 -37.48 49.96
CA VAL A 143 6.98 -37.47 50.50
C VAL A 143 7.62 -36.09 50.55
N LEU A 144 7.19 -35.28 51.53
CA LEU A 144 8.11 -34.47 52.31
C LEU A 144 7.75 -34.61 53.79
N GLN A 145 8.66 -35.26 54.51
CA GLN A 145 8.61 -35.58 55.94
C GLN A 145 8.77 -34.32 56.81
N LYS A 146 8.09 -34.36 57.95
CA LYS A 146 8.03 -33.35 59.00
C LYS A 146 9.31 -33.42 59.86
N ALA A 147 10.05 -32.32 59.98
CA ALA A 147 11.15 -32.16 60.94
C ALA A 147 10.75 -31.22 62.10
N PRO A 148 11.22 -31.45 63.34
CA PRO A 148 10.78 -30.71 64.53
C PRO A 148 11.53 -29.37 64.70
N LYS A 149 10.79 -28.34 65.14
CA LYS A 149 11.33 -27.02 65.47
C LYS A 149 11.90 -27.01 66.89
N HIS A 150 13.16 -26.58 67.02
CA HIS A 150 13.79 -26.20 68.28
C HIS A 150 13.63 -24.69 68.54
N HIS A 151 13.72 -24.34 69.82
CA HIS A 151 13.33 -23.08 70.47
C HIS A 151 14.33 -21.92 70.32
N ASN A 152 13.80 -20.68 70.39
CA ASN A 152 14.33 -19.47 71.05
C ASN A 152 15.32 -18.52 70.33
N LYS A 153 14.87 -17.28 69.99
CA LYS A 153 15.12 -16.01 70.74
C LYS A 153 14.88 -14.74 69.87
N GLU A 154 14.43 -13.69 70.57
CA GLU A 154 14.45 -12.25 70.24
C GLU A 154 13.75 -11.77 68.96
N SER A 155 12.53 -11.24 69.14
CA SER A 155 11.82 -10.47 68.13
C SER A 155 12.49 -9.12 67.92
N LEU A 156 13.25 -8.99 66.83
CA LEU A 156 13.66 -7.70 66.27
C LEU A 156 12.42 -6.85 65.95
N SER A 157 12.52 -5.54 66.14
CA SER A 157 11.42 -4.61 65.83
C SER A 157 11.06 -4.70 64.35
N LYS A 158 9.77 -4.62 64.01
CA LYS A 158 9.29 -4.64 62.61
C LYS A 158 9.99 -3.60 61.73
N SER A 159 10.44 -2.48 62.31
CA SER A 159 11.20 -1.45 61.60
C SER A 159 12.63 -1.87 61.24
N GLU A 160 13.29 -2.64 62.11
CA GLU A 160 14.64 -3.14 61.88
C GLU A 160 14.63 -4.28 60.86
N ILE A 161 13.62 -5.14 60.92
CA ILE A 161 13.39 -6.19 59.92
C ILE A 161 13.18 -5.57 58.53
N ASN A 162 12.42 -4.47 58.45
CA ASN A 162 12.17 -3.80 57.17
C ASN A 162 13.42 -3.09 56.61
N ALA A 163 14.23 -2.47 57.48
CA ALA A 163 15.50 -1.86 57.07
C ALA A 163 16.54 -2.89 56.60
N ILE A 164 16.56 -4.07 57.22
CA ILE A 164 17.41 -5.19 56.81
C ILE A 164 16.93 -5.76 55.47
N ASN A 165 15.63 -5.98 55.29
CA ASN A 165 15.05 -6.46 54.02
C ASN A 165 15.32 -5.49 52.85
N LYS A 166 15.25 -4.17 53.10
CA LYS A 166 15.61 -3.14 52.13
C LYS A 166 17.07 -3.22 51.68
N LYS A 167 18.00 -3.48 52.61
CA LYS A 167 19.43 -3.68 52.29
C LYS A 167 19.72 -5.00 51.58
N LEU A 168 18.90 -6.03 51.78
CA LEU A 168 19.04 -7.34 51.13
C LEU A 168 18.28 -7.45 49.79
N GLY A 169 17.59 -6.40 49.35
CA GLY A 169 16.87 -6.37 48.07
C GLY A 169 15.53 -7.13 48.08
N ASN A 170 15.01 -7.48 49.25
CA ASN A 170 13.71 -8.13 49.43
C ASN A 170 12.67 -7.10 49.89
N GLU A 171 12.42 -6.08 49.08
CA GLU A 171 11.36 -5.09 49.35
C GLU A 171 9.97 -5.72 49.17
N ASP A 172 9.04 -5.38 50.07
CA ASP A 172 7.66 -5.86 50.06
C ASP A 172 6.92 -5.20 48.85
N PRO A 173 6.27 -5.97 47.95
CA PRO A 173 5.65 -5.45 46.71
C PRO A 173 4.59 -4.35 46.93
N SER A 174 4.11 -4.21 48.16
CA SER A 174 3.20 -3.17 48.61
C SER A 174 3.79 -1.75 48.48
N ASP A 175 5.07 -1.57 48.81
CA ASP A 175 5.74 -0.26 48.82
C ASP A 175 6.11 0.21 47.40
N LEU A 176 6.53 -0.72 46.54
CA LEU A 176 6.79 -0.47 45.11
C LEU A 176 5.52 -0.05 44.36
N SER A 177 4.36 -0.57 44.77
CA SER A 177 3.08 -0.28 44.11
C SER A 177 2.65 1.17 44.29
N GLU A 178 2.93 1.80 45.45
CA GLU A 178 2.62 3.21 45.69
C GLU A 178 3.54 4.16 44.91
N GLU A 179 4.81 3.79 44.74
CA GLU A 179 5.78 4.60 43.98
C GLU A 179 5.50 4.53 42.47
N ILE A 180 5.20 3.34 41.94
CA ILE A 180 4.78 3.13 40.54
C ILE A 180 3.47 3.88 40.23
N ALA A 181 2.51 3.90 41.16
CA ALA A 181 1.25 4.61 40.98
C ALA A 181 1.42 6.14 40.89
N ARG A 182 2.41 6.72 41.59
CA ARG A 182 2.73 8.15 41.48
C ARG A 182 3.44 8.49 40.18
N GLU A 183 4.33 7.62 39.70
CA GLU A 183 5.05 7.83 38.45
C GLU A 183 4.12 7.74 37.22
N ASN A 184 3.21 6.75 37.20
CA ASN A 184 2.23 6.59 36.12
C ASN A 184 1.33 7.82 35.95
N ARG A 185 0.94 8.48 37.04
CA ARG A 185 0.04 9.65 37.00
C ARG A 185 0.68 10.90 36.38
N VAL A 186 2.01 11.03 36.45
CA VAL A 186 2.75 12.13 35.81
C VAL A 186 3.06 11.81 34.35
N SER A 187 3.33 10.53 34.05
CA SER A 187 3.58 10.05 32.68
C SER A 187 2.33 10.21 31.79
N ASP A 188 1.15 9.83 32.28
CA ASP A 188 -0.10 9.91 31.54
C ASP A 188 -0.45 11.33 31.09
N ARG A 189 -0.16 12.35 31.91
CA ARG A 189 -0.41 13.75 31.55
C ARG A 189 0.50 14.24 30.43
N ARG A 190 1.77 13.84 30.41
CA ARG A 190 2.71 14.21 29.34
C ARG A 190 2.37 13.52 28.02
N PHE A 191 1.91 12.26 28.10
CA PHE A 191 1.43 11.51 26.94
C PHE A 191 0.15 12.12 26.36
N LEU A 192 -0.82 12.52 27.19
CA LEU A 192 -2.04 13.17 26.70
C LEU A 192 -1.76 14.51 25.98
N ILE A 193 -0.82 15.31 26.50
CA ILE A 193 -0.44 16.57 25.86
C ILE A 193 0.24 16.31 24.50
N SER A 194 1.15 15.34 24.41
CA SER A 194 1.82 15.04 23.13
C SER A 194 0.83 14.51 22.09
N VAL A 195 -0.11 13.65 22.47
CA VAL A 195 -1.17 13.15 21.58
C VAL A 195 -2.06 14.29 21.08
N PHE A 196 -2.42 15.23 21.95
CA PHE A 196 -3.23 16.39 21.56
C PHE A 196 -2.52 17.29 20.54
N VAL A 197 -1.23 17.56 20.73
CA VAL A 197 -0.42 18.36 19.77
C VAL A 197 -0.35 17.67 18.41
N VAL A 198 -0.14 16.35 18.38
CA VAL A 198 -0.12 15.58 17.13
C VAL A 198 -1.48 15.62 16.43
N ALA A 199 -2.57 15.46 17.17
CA ALA A 199 -3.93 15.52 16.61
C ALA A 199 -4.22 16.89 15.96
N VAL A 200 -3.86 17.99 16.62
CA VAL A 200 -4.02 19.35 16.06
C VAL A 200 -3.19 19.56 14.80
N LEU A 201 -1.97 19.02 14.76
CA LEU A 201 -1.10 19.06 13.59
C LEU A 201 -1.72 18.31 12.41
N VAL A 202 -2.23 17.09 12.64
CA VAL A 202 -2.90 16.28 11.61
C VAL A 202 -4.14 16.98 11.07
N ILE A 203 -4.98 17.54 11.95
CA ILE A 203 -6.19 18.29 11.55
C ILE A 203 -5.81 19.54 10.75
N SER A 204 -4.76 20.26 11.16
CA SER A 204 -4.27 21.44 10.42
C SER A 204 -3.78 21.08 9.03
N ILE A 205 -3.00 20.00 8.90
CA ILE A 205 -2.53 19.53 7.57
C ILE A 205 -3.72 19.13 6.70
N PHE A 206 -4.71 18.43 7.27
CA PHE A 206 -5.89 18.02 6.51
C PHE A 206 -6.70 19.23 6.02
N TYR A 207 -6.93 20.22 6.89
CA TYR A 207 -7.74 21.39 6.56
C TYR A 207 -7.03 22.39 5.65
N PHE A 208 -5.71 22.62 5.82
CA PHE A 208 -4.97 23.64 5.08
C PHE A 208 -4.22 23.10 3.85
N VAL A 209 -3.93 21.81 3.76
CA VAL A 209 -3.18 21.24 2.61
C VAL A 209 -4.08 20.39 1.73
N ILE A 210 -4.79 19.42 2.32
CA ILE A 210 -5.58 18.45 1.55
C ILE A 210 -6.86 19.08 1.01
N ARG A 211 -7.62 19.80 1.85
CA ARG A 211 -8.88 20.43 1.42
C ARG A 211 -8.71 21.40 0.23
N PRO A 212 -7.79 22.38 0.23
CA PRO A 212 -7.61 23.24 -0.93
C PRO A 212 -7.04 22.49 -2.14
N ALA A 213 -6.19 21.48 -1.96
CA ALA A 213 -5.70 20.67 -3.08
C ALA A 213 -6.80 19.86 -3.77
N VAL A 214 -7.81 19.39 -3.03
CA VAL A 214 -8.96 18.66 -3.60
C VAL A 214 -9.99 19.62 -4.19
N VAL A 215 -10.30 20.72 -3.52
CA VAL A 215 -11.28 21.71 -4.02
C VAL A 215 -10.75 22.40 -5.29
N ASN A 216 -9.46 22.74 -5.36
CA ASN A 216 -8.86 23.32 -6.56
C ASN A 216 -8.75 22.30 -7.73
N ARG A 217 -8.84 21.00 -7.46
CA ARG A 217 -8.94 19.96 -8.51
C ARG A 217 -10.37 19.74 -9.00
N LEU A 218 -11.37 20.22 -8.26
CA LEU A 218 -12.80 20.13 -8.57
C LEU A 218 -13.35 21.38 -9.25
N ASP A 219 -12.53 22.42 -9.48
CA ASP A 219 -12.93 23.59 -10.25
C ASP A 219 -13.30 23.16 -11.68
N GLY A 220 -14.60 23.26 -11.98
CA GLY A 220 -15.26 22.81 -13.22
C GLY A 220 -14.74 23.44 -14.52
N GLY A 221 -13.68 24.23 -14.48
CA GLY A 221 -12.95 24.65 -15.67
C GLY A 221 -12.25 23.49 -16.37
N GLN A 222 -11.76 22.47 -15.64
CA GLN A 222 -11.10 21.32 -16.28
C GLN A 222 -12.07 20.42 -17.03
N THR A 223 -13.27 20.18 -16.49
CA THR A 223 -14.29 19.35 -17.16
C THR A 223 -14.87 20.05 -18.38
N VAL A 224 -15.08 21.37 -18.32
CA VAL A 224 -15.53 22.17 -19.48
C VAL A 224 -14.46 22.19 -20.57
N ASN A 225 -13.19 22.40 -20.22
CA ASN A 225 -12.10 22.37 -21.20
C ASN A 225 -11.91 20.98 -21.81
N GLN A 226 -12.12 19.91 -21.03
CA GLN A 226 -12.07 18.53 -21.52
C GLN A 226 -13.23 18.21 -22.46
N LEU A 227 -14.46 18.62 -22.13
CA LEU A 227 -15.62 18.48 -23.00
C LEU A 227 -15.43 19.23 -24.31
N GLN A 228 -15.01 20.50 -24.22
CA GLN A 228 -14.82 21.35 -25.38
C GLN A 228 -13.68 20.84 -26.29
N TRP A 229 -12.65 20.23 -25.70
CA TRP A 229 -11.62 19.54 -26.47
C TRP A 229 -12.16 18.28 -27.17
N LEU A 230 -12.91 17.43 -26.45
CA LEU A 230 -13.55 16.23 -27.02
C LEU A 230 -14.49 16.58 -28.18
N GLU A 231 -15.29 17.63 -28.04
CA GLU A 231 -16.21 18.10 -29.07
C GLU A 231 -15.47 18.56 -30.34
N ASN A 232 -14.41 19.36 -30.16
CA ASN A 232 -13.58 19.82 -31.28
C ASN A 232 -12.86 18.65 -31.99
N GLU A 233 -12.34 17.68 -31.23
CA GLU A 233 -11.60 16.53 -31.78
C GLU A 233 -12.52 15.58 -32.55
N ILE A 234 -13.72 15.27 -32.03
CA ILE A 234 -14.70 14.44 -32.74
C ILE A 234 -15.16 15.13 -34.04
N THR A 235 -15.36 16.45 -33.99
CA THR A 235 -15.75 17.24 -35.17
C THR A 235 -14.65 17.27 -36.23
N ASP A 236 -13.38 17.31 -35.83
CA ASP A 236 -12.27 17.30 -36.79
C ASP A 236 -12.11 15.94 -37.45
N ARG A 237 -12.20 14.84 -36.69
CA ARG A 237 -12.11 13.47 -37.23
C ARG A 237 -13.31 13.06 -38.05
N ALA A 238 -14.51 13.59 -37.76
CA ALA A 238 -15.69 13.37 -38.59
C ALA A 238 -15.52 13.88 -40.04
N LYS A 239 -14.54 14.74 -40.31
CA LYS A 239 -14.22 15.18 -41.69
C LYS A 239 -13.51 14.09 -42.50
N ASP A 240 -12.69 13.29 -41.83
CA ASP A 240 -11.80 12.31 -42.45
C ASP A 240 -12.34 10.87 -42.36
N ASP A 241 -13.17 10.57 -41.35
CA ASP A 241 -13.74 9.24 -41.12
C ASP A 241 -15.29 9.23 -41.22
N PRO A 242 -15.87 8.52 -42.21
CA PRO A 242 -17.31 8.45 -42.42
C PRO A 242 -18.07 7.71 -41.30
N GLU A 243 -17.43 6.80 -40.56
CA GLU A 243 -18.06 6.10 -39.44
C GLU A 243 -18.22 7.03 -38.23
N ILE A 244 -17.20 7.85 -37.96
CA ILE A 244 -17.24 8.86 -36.89
C ILE A 244 -18.27 9.95 -37.23
N ASN A 245 -18.36 10.36 -38.49
CA ASN A 245 -19.37 11.32 -38.94
C ASN A 245 -20.78 10.77 -38.75
N LYS A 246 -21.01 9.48 -39.01
CA LYS A 246 -22.30 8.85 -38.75
C LYS A 246 -22.64 8.85 -37.26
N LEU A 247 -21.69 8.48 -36.40
CA LEU A 247 -21.87 8.50 -34.94
C LEU A 247 -22.17 9.91 -34.41
N LEU A 248 -21.48 10.92 -34.94
CA LEU A 248 -21.71 12.33 -34.58
C LEU A 248 -23.09 12.81 -35.01
N ASN A 249 -23.54 12.45 -36.22
CA ASN A 249 -24.88 12.77 -36.69
C ASN A 249 -25.97 12.06 -35.90
N ASP A 250 -25.77 10.79 -35.54
CA ASP A 250 -26.70 10.04 -34.70
C ASP A 250 -26.81 10.71 -33.31
N TYR A 251 -25.68 11.07 -32.69
CA TYR A 251 -25.65 11.80 -31.42
C TYR A 251 -26.35 13.17 -31.50
N LEU A 252 -26.04 13.97 -32.52
CA LEU A 252 -26.70 15.27 -32.71
C LEU A 252 -28.20 15.08 -32.95
N SER A 253 -28.62 14.07 -33.70
CA SER A 253 -30.05 13.83 -33.95
C SER A 253 -30.83 13.43 -32.70
N GLU A 254 -30.17 12.81 -31.72
CA GLU A 254 -30.81 12.34 -30.49
C GLU A 254 -30.77 13.37 -29.34
N PHE A 255 -29.79 14.29 -29.36
CA PHE A 255 -29.55 15.22 -28.24
C PHE A 255 -29.57 16.72 -28.61
N SER A 256 -29.66 17.12 -29.88
CA SER A 256 -29.65 18.55 -30.27
C SER A 256 -31.01 19.26 -30.16
N ASP A 257 -32.11 18.54 -29.91
CA ASP A 257 -33.44 19.13 -29.71
C ASP A 257 -33.72 19.38 -28.22
N GLU A 258 -33.03 20.35 -27.59
CA GLU A 258 -33.59 21.05 -26.40
C GLU A 258 -32.86 22.33 -25.94
N SER A 259 -31.75 22.77 -26.56
CA SER A 259 -31.02 23.97 -26.08
C SER A 259 -31.34 25.29 -26.79
N ASP A 260 -32.27 25.33 -27.75
CA ASP A 260 -32.68 26.56 -28.44
C ASP A 260 -34.21 26.76 -28.42
N LYS A 261 -34.79 26.86 -27.21
CA LYS A 261 -36.06 27.57 -26.95
C LYS A 261 -36.03 28.36 -25.65
#